data_AF-A0A316M9S7-F1
#
_entry.id   AF-A0A316M9S7-F1
#
_cell.length_a   1.000
_cell.length_b   1.000
_cell.length_c   1.000
_cell.angle_alpha   90.00
_cell.angle_beta   90.00
_cell.angle_gamma   90.00
#
_symmetry.space_group_name_H-M   'P 1'
#
loop_
_entity.id
_entity.type
_entity.pdbx_description
1 polymer ?
#
loop_
_entity_poly.entity_id
_entity_poly.type
_entity_poly.pdbx_seq_one_letter_code
_entity_poly.pdbx_strand_id
1 'polypeptide(L)'
;MDDILIRNIPRHIISKIDEDWKNQNYKSRNEYLNKQLELMISLEPLKKMEDNYTYLIKRLSKVIEYNSMLMEALAEEILSEDIQTIIKNKL
;
A
#
# COMPACT_ATOMS: atom_id res chain seq x y z
N MET A 1 24.72 17.51 -5.91
CA MET A 1 24.15 16.45 -6.76
C MET A 1 25.33 15.66 -7.26
N ASP A 2 25.29 14.36 -7.05
CA ASP A 2 26.38 13.47 -7.42
C ASP A 2 26.01 12.77 -8.73
N ASP A 3 27.00 12.64 -9.61
CA ASP A 3 26.82 12.03 -10.92
C ASP A 3 27.21 10.55 -10.90
N ILE A 4 26.43 9.73 -11.59
CA ILE A 4 26.72 8.31 -11.80
C ILE A 4 27.02 8.08 -13.27
N LEU A 5 28.22 7.55 -13.56
CA LEU A 5 28.61 7.14 -14.91
C LEU A 5 28.56 5.62 -15.04
N ILE A 6 27.62 5.13 -15.85
CA ILE A 6 27.47 3.70 -16.14
C ILE A 6 28.15 3.38 -17.49
N ARG A 7 29.09 2.45 -17.49
CA ARG A 7 29.87 2.02 -18.67
C ARG A 7 29.53 0.59 -19.05
N ASN A 8 29.87 0.20 -20.28
CA ASN A 8 29.72 -1.17 -20.80
C ASN A 8 28.27 -1.69 -20.79
N ILE A 9 27.29 -0.81 -21.00
CA ILE A 9 25.89 -1.21 -21.16
C ILE A 9 25.72 -1.89 -22.53
N PRO A 10 25.13 -3.10 -22.61
CA PRO A 10 24.85 -3.75 -23.87
C PRO A 10 23.97 -2.89 -24.79
N ARG A 11 24.27 -2.89 -26.09
CA ARG A 11 23.57 -2.04 -27.07
C ARG A 11 22.05 -2.25 -27.07
N HIS A 12 21.59 -3.49 -26.91
CA HIS A 12 20.16 -3.82 -26.86
C HIS A 12 19.45 -3.18 -25.65
N ILE A 13 20.13 -3.04 -24.51
CA ILE A 13 19.58 -2.35 -23.33
C ILE A 13 19.48 -0.85 -23.61
N ILE A 14 20.49 -0.25 -24.23
CA ILE A 14 20.44 1.18 -24.62
C ILE A 14 19.28 1.43 -25.58
N SER A 15 19.10 0.57 -26.59
CA SER A 15 17.97 0.65 -27.52
C SER A 15 16.64 0.58 -26.79
N LYS A 16 16.51 -0.33 -25.82
CA LYS A 16 15.28 -0.48 -25.06
C LYS A 16 14.99 0.75 -24.19
N ILE A 17 15.99 1.28 -23.50
CA ILE A 17 15.89 2.53 -22.75
C ILE A 17 15.42 3.66 -23.69
N ASP A 18 15.98 3.74 -24.90
CA ASP A 18 15.64 4.76 -25.89
C ASP A 18 14.21 4.70 -26.41
N GLU A 19 13.68 3.50 -26.60
CA GLU A 19 12.26 3.31 -26.88
C GLU A 19 11.41 3.74 -25.69
N ASP A 20 11.77 3.29 -24.49
CA ASP A 20 10.94 3.47 -23.31
C ASP A 20 10.84 4.94 -22.87
N TRP A 21 11.94 5.70 -22.86
CA TRP A 21 11.87 7.11 -22.44
C TRP A 21 11.08 7.97 -23.43
N LYS A 22 11.16 7.66 -24.73
CA LYS A 22 10.38 8.34 -25.77
C LYS A 22 8.90 8.01 -25.68
N ASN A 23 8.58 6.73 -25.48
CA ASN A 23 7.20 6.25 -25.41
C ASN A 23 6.46 6.72 -24.15
N GLN A 24 7.19 6.91 -23.04
CA GLN A 24 6.63 7.31 -21.75
C GLN A 24 6.67 8.83 -21.51
N ASN A 25 6.91 9.62 -22.56
CA ASN A 25 6.83 11.08 -22.53
C ASN A 25 7.83 11.77 -21.58
N TYR A 26 8.99 11.16 -21.34
CA TYR A 26 10.10 11.79 -20.62
C TYR A 26 10.84 12.77 -21.54
N LYS A 27 11.40 13.84 -20.97
CA LYS A 27 12.16 14.86 -21.72
C LYS A 27 13.53 14.37 -22.13
N SER A 28 14.11 13.41 -21.40
CA SER A 28 15.42 12.86 -21.70
C SER A 28 15.62 11.45 -21.15
N ARG A 29 16.61 10.76 -21.71
CA ARG A 29 17.12 9.49 -21.17
C ARG A 29 17.52 9.62 -19.69
N ASN A 30 18.16 10.72 -19.31
CA ASN A 30 18.62 10.94 -17.95
C ASN A 30 17.45 11.08 -16.96
N GLU A 31 16.41 11.83 -17.34
CA GLU A 31 15.21 11.97 -16.54
C GLU A 31 14.50 10.62 -16.33
N TYR A 32 14.37 9.82 -17.39
CA TYR A 32 13.84 8.47 -17.30
C TYR A 32 14.66 7.60 -16.34
N LEU A 33 15.99 7.56 -16.50
CA LEU A 33 16.86 6.74 -15.67
C LEU A 33 16.82 7.15 -14.20
N ASN A 34 16.81 8.46 -13.91
CA ASN A 34 16.65 8.96 -12.54
C ASN A 34 15.31 8.51 -11.95
N LYS A 35 14.23 8.57 -12.72
CA LYS A 35 12.91 8.12 -12.25
C LYS A 35 12.89 6.61 -12.00
N GLN A 36 13.53 5.81 -12.85
CA GLN A 36 13.62 4.37 -12.63
C GLN A 36 14.44 4.04 -11.38
N LEU A 37 15.54 4.76 -11.12
CA LEU A 37 16.33 4.60 -9.89
C LEU A 37 15.53 4.96 -8.63
N GLU A 38 14.76 6.06 -8.66
CA GLU A 38 13.85 6.41 -7.56
C GLU A 38 12.84 5.31 -7.28
N LEU A 39 12.21 4.76 -8.34
CA LEU A 39 11.23 3.68 -8.23
C LEU A 39 11.86 2.42 -7.65
N MET A 40 13.05 2.02 -8.14
CA MET A 40 13.79 0.86 -7.65
C MET A 40 14.08 0.95 -6.15
N ILE A 41 14.52 2.11 -5.67
CA ILE A 41 14.82 2.32 -4.25
C ILE A 41 13.53 2.35 -3.40
N SER A 42 12.44 2.88 -3.96
CA SER A 42 11.18 3.04 -3.23
C SER A 42 10.35 1.76 -3.13
N LEU A 43 10.57 0.79 -4.03
CA LEU A 43 9.79 -0.45 -4.14
C LEU A 43 9.80 -1.29 -2.86
N GLU A 44 10.96 -1.52 -2.25
CA GLU A 44 11.07 -2.33 -1.04
C GLU A 44 10.45 -1.64 0.20
N PRO A 45 10.73 -0.34 0.47
CA PRO A 45 10.03 0.43 1.50
C PRO A 45 8.51 0.45 1.31
N LEU A 46 8.02 0.62 0.08
CA LEU A 46 6.59 0.61 -0.25
C LEU A 46 5.96 -0.74 0.09
N LYS A 47 6.59 -1.84 -0.34
CA LYS A 47 6.10 -3.19 -0.04
C LYS A 47 6.05 -3.45 1.46
N LYS A 48 7.09 -3.06 2.20
CA LYS A 48 7.12 -3.18 3.67
C LYS A 48 6.02 -2.35 4.33
N MET A 49 5.73 -1.16 3.79
CA MET A 49 4.64 -0.30 4.27
C MET A 49 3.28 -0.97 4.03
N GLU A 50 3.02 -1.52 2.85
CA GLU A 50 1.80 -2.27 2.54
C GLU A 50 1.61 -3.49 3.45
N ASP A 51 2.67 -4.26 3.70
CA ASP A 51 2.64 -5.40 4.61
C ASP A 51 2.26 -4.98 6.04
N ASN A 52 2.86 -3.87 6.52
CA ASN A 52 2.53 -3.31 7.83
C ASN A 52 1.08 -2.82 7.92
N TYR A 53 0.57 -2.16 6.88
CA TYR A 53 -0.84 -1.74 6.82
C TYR A 53 -1.78 -2.95 6.84
N THR A 54 -1.48 -3.98 6.06
CA THR A 54 -2.27 -5.21 6.00
C THR A 54 -2.30 -5.89 7.37
N TYR A 55 -1.16 -5.94 8.06
CA TYR A 55 -1.08 -6.46 9.42
C TYR A 55 -1.92 -5.63 10.41
N LEU A 56 -1.83 -4.30 10.34
CA LEU A 56 -2.57 -3.39 11.21
C LEU A 56 -4.08 -3.53 11.01
N ILE A 57 -4.55 -3.56 9.76
CA ILE A 57 -5.96 -3.74 9.43
C ILE A 57 -6.48 -5.06 10.01
N LYS A 58 -5.77 -6.17 9.78
CA LYS A 58 -6.16 -7.47 10.34
C LYS A 58 -6.27 -7.44 11.86
N ARG A 59 -5.34 -6.76 12.53
CA ARG A 59 -5.34 -6.63 13.99
C ARG A 59 -6.52 -5.78 14.46
N LEU A 60 -6.79 -4.66 13.81
CA LEU A 60 -7.94 -3.79 14.13
C LEU A 60 -9.27 -4.51 13.90
N SER A 61 -9.43 -5.23 12.78
CA SER A 61 -10.63 -6.01 12.50
C SER A 61 -10.90 -7.04 13.60
N LYS A 62 -9.88 -7.74 14.09
CA LYS A 62 -10.04 -8.69 15.20
C LYS A 62 -10.46 -8.00 16.50
N VAL A 63 -9.88 -6.84 16.82
CA VAL A 63 -10.26 -6.08 18.02
C VAL A 63 -11.71 -5.63 17.93
N ILE A 64 -12.13 -5.14 16.76
CA ILE A 64 -13.52 -4.75 16.52
C ILE A 64 -14.44 -5.96 16.65
N GLU A 65 -14.10 -7.10 16.05
CA GLU A 65 -14.85 -8.34 16.16
C GLU A 65 -15.03 -8.79 17.61
N TYR A 66 -13.95 -8.85 18.40
CA TYR A 66 -14.03 -9.21 19.81
C TYR A 66 -14.88 -8.21 20.62
N ASN A 67 -14.73 -6.91 20.34
CA ASN A 67 -15.54 -5.89 21.01
C ASN A 67 -17.02 -6.01 20.63
N SER A 68 -17.33 -6.29 19.37
CA SER A 68 -18.71 -6.53 18.90
C SER A 68 -19.32 -7.74 19.61
N MET A 69 -18.62 -8.87 19.66
CA MET A 69 -19.07 -10.07 20.37
C MET A 69 -19.31 -9.80 21.86
N LEU A 70 -18.39 -9.06 22.51
CA LEU A 70 -18.55 -8.69 23.92
C LEU A 70 -19.78 -7.80 24.14
N MET A 71 -20.00 -6.82 23.26
CA MET A 71 -21.16 -5.94 23.36
C MET A 71 -22.46 -6.71 23.16
N GLU A 72 -22.50 -7.65 22.21
CA GLU A 72 -23.66 -8.53 22.00
C GLU A 72 -23.97 -9.34 23.26
N ALA A 73 -22.96 -10.00 23.83
CA ALA A 73 -23.11 -10.76 25.07
C ALA A 73 -23.59 -9.88 26.24
N LEU A 74 -23.05 -8.66 26.38
CA LEU A 74 -23.47 -7.73 27.43
C LEU A 74 -24.89 -7.20 27.22
N ALA A 75 -25.31 -6.95 25.98
CA ALA A 75 -26.68 -6.53 25.69
C ALA A 75 -27.68 -7.63 26.05
N GLU A 76 -27.38 -8.89 25.69
CA GLU A 76 -28.20 -10.03 26.06
C GLU A 76 -28.27 -10.21 27.58
N GLU A 77 -27.13 -10.13 28.28
CA GLU A 77 -27.05 -10.35 29.73
C GLU A 77 -27.66 -9.21 30.55
N ILE A 78 -27.42 -7.94 30.18
CA ILE A 78 -27.83 -6.77 30.96
C ILE A 78 -29.22 -6.27 30.56
N LEU A 79 -29.52 -6.26 29.26
CA LEU A 79 -30.73 -5.63 28.72
C LEU A 79 -31.80 -6.66 28.36
N SER A 80 -31.48 -7.96 28.34
CA SER A 80 -32.38 -9.02 27.84
C SER A 80 -32.89 -8.77 26.41
N GLU A 81 -32.18 -7.93 25.65
CA GLU A 81 -32.55 -7.48 24.32
C GLU A 81 -31.37 -7.67 23.37
N ASP A 82 -31.67 -8.12 22.15
CA ASP A 82 -30.67 -8.23 21.08
C ASP A 82 -30.23 -6.85 20.59
N ILE A 83 -28.93 -6.71 20.27
CA ILE A 83 -28.33 -5.44 19.83
C ILE A 83 -29.04 -4.86 18.60
N GLN A 84 -29.52 -5.68 17.67
CA GLN A 84 -30.22 -5.18 16.47
C GLN A 84 -31.51 -4.46 16.85
N THR A 85 -32.18 -4.92 17.91
CA THR A 85 -33.41 -4.31 18.42
C THR A 85 -33.13 -2.94 19.05
N ILE A 86 -32.04 -2.83 19.82
CA ILE A 86 -31.61 -1.56 20.44
C ILE A 86 -31.22 -0.53 19.38
N ILE A 87 -30.46 -0.94 18.36
CA ILE A 87 -30.02 -0.05 17.26
C ILE A 87 -31.24 0.49 16.50
N LYS A 88 -32.19 -0.39 16.16
CA LYS A 88 -33.41 -0.02 15.44
C LYS A 88 -34.32 0.94 16.21
N ASN A 89 -34.25 0.94 17.54
CA ASN A 89 -35.05 1.81 18.39
C ASN A 89 -34.41 3.20 18.63
N LYS A 90 -33.13 3.39 18.28
CA LYS A 90 -32.38 4.64 18.53
C LYS A 90 -31.96 5.41 17.27
N LEU A 91 -32.04 4.79 16.10
CA LEU A 91 -31.85 5.42 14.79
C LEU A 91 -33.21 5.64 14.11
#